data_AF-B1L418-F1
#
_entry.id   AF-B1L418-F1
#
_cell.length_a   1.000
_cell.length_b   1.000
_cell.length_c   1.000
_cell.angle_alpha   90.00
_cell.angle_beta   90.00
_cell.angle_gamma   90.00
#
_symmetry.space_group_name_H-M   'P 1'
#
loop_
_entity.id
_entity.type
_entity.pdbx_description
1 polymer ?
#
loop_
_entity_poly.entity_id
_entity_poly.type
_entity_poly.pdbx_seq_one_letter_code
_entity_poly.pdbx_strand_id
1 'polypeptide(L)'
;MGEKEAISPQGRALRDFELIYKLYLDGNIVDFGKSFRSRARETPSFLYEVGLISGLSFIYAKTDDATERTYAILLNCLKGDTKDLKRLNSKEGGYAAYLHLLLLEISRLVPDKNLDLRDPLSCIKALEGLDRPLVPLLIPYLLEIKRLAEATLPSEG
;
A
#
# COMPACT_ATOMS: atom_id res chain seq x y z
N MET A 1 -12.24 24.88 -21.97
CA MET A 1 -11.53 23.64 -21.62
C MET A 1 -11.48 23.58 -20.11
N GLY A 2 -12.29 22.73 -19.48
CA GLY A 2 -12.25 22.58 -18.02
C GLY A 2 -10.96 21.89 -17.65
N GLU A 3 -10.10 22.56 -16.88
CA GLU A 3 -9.02 21.90 -16.16
C GLU A 3 -9.67 20.80 -15.32
N LYS A 4 -9.35 19.53 -15.62
CA LYS A 4 -9.65 18.44 -14.68
C LYS A 4 -8.83 18.76 -13.44
N GLU A 5 -9.48 19.22 -12.37
CA GLU A 5 -8.83 19.43 -11.08
C GLU A 5 -7.98 18.20 -10.75
N ALA A 6 -6.68 18.42 -10.56
CA ALA A 6 -5.78 17.38 -10.15
C ALA A 6 -6.28 16.85 -8.79
N ILE A 7 -6.67 15.58 -8.75
CA ILE A 7 -7.17 14.96 -7.52
C ILE A 7 -6.10 15.08 -6.44
N SER A 8 -6.45 15.65 -5.29
CA SER A 8 -5.52 15.82 -4.16
C SER A 8 -4.98 14.46 -3.67
N PRO A 9 -3.83 14.42 -2.97
CA PRO A 9 -3.34 13.19 -2.34
C PRO A 9 -4.41 12.50 -1.46
N GLN A 10 -5.21 13.27 -0.73
CA GLN A 10 -6.30 12.77 0.10
C GLN A 10 -7.44 12.17 -0.74
N GLY A 11 -7.81 12.83 -1.84
CA GLY A 11 -8.81 12.30 -2.77
C GLY A 11 -8.36 11.01 -3.45
N ARG A 12 -7.06 10.86 -3.71
CA ARG A 12 -6.48 9.59 -4.20
C ARG A 12 -6.51 8.52 -3.11
N ALA A 13 -6.10 8.86 -1.89
CA ALA A 13 -6.09 7.94 -0.75
C ALA A 13 -7.48 7.34 -0.49
N LEU A 14 -8.54 8.15 -0.56
CA LEU A 14 -9.91 7.67 -0.42
C LEU A 14 -10.25 6.59 -1.46
N ARG A 15 -10.04 6.88 -2.75
CA ARG A 15 -10.34 5.95 -3.85
C ARG A 15 -9.54 4.66 -3.76
N ASP A 16 -8.25 4.78 -3.44
CA ASP A 16 -7.39 3.60 -3.34
C ASP A 16 -7.75 2.75 -2.11
N PHE A 17 -8.10 3.39 -0.99
CA PHE A 17 -8.55 2.72 0.23
C PHE A 17 -9.88 1.98 0.03
N GLU A 18 -10.81 2.52 -0.76
CA GLU A 18 -12.08 1.84 -1.07
C GLU A 18 -11.86 0.43 -1.65
N LEU A 19 -10.82 0.25 -2.48
CA LEU A 19 -10.47 -1.07 -3.03
C LEU A 19 -10.03 -2.03 -1.92
N ILE A 20 -9.15 -1.56 -1.03
CA ILE A 20 -8.65 -2.36 0.10
C ILE A 20 -9.79 -2.70 1.07
N TYR A 21 -10.64 -1.73 1.38
CA TYR A 21 -11.78 -1.90 2.27
C TYR A 21 -12.82 -2.86 1.71
N LYS A 22 -13.05 -2.81 0.39
CA LYS A 22 -13.92 -3.77 -0.29
C LYS A 22 -13.39 -5.19 -0.17
N LEU A 23 -12.08 -5.42 -0.39
CA LEU A 23 -11.49 -6.75 -0.19
C LEU A 23 -11.68 -7.25 1.25
N TYR A 24 -11.51 -6.36 2.24
CA TYR A 24 -11.74 -6.66 3.63
C TYR A 24 -13.19 -7.12 3.90
N LEU A 25 -14.17 -6.36 3.43
CA LEU A 25 -15.60 -6.65 3.61
C LEU A 25 -16.02 -7.93 2.87
N ASP A 26 -15.73 -8.02 1.57
CA ASP A 26 -16.12 -9.15 0.72
C ASP A 26 -15.47 -10.45 1.20
N GLY A 27 -14.23 -10.35 1.68
CA GLY A 27 -13.47 -11.50 2.18
C GLY A 27 -13.75 -11.84 3.64
N ASN A 28 -14.38 -10.96 4.42
CA ASN A 28 -14.40 -11.03 5.89
C ASN A 28 -13.02 -11.43 6.47
N ILE A 29 -11.96 -10.75 6.01
CA ILE A 29 -10.56 -11.07 6.30
C ILE A 29 -10.05 -10.20 7.46
N VAL A 30 -10.42 -10.58 8.69
CA VAL A 30 -10.17 -9.78 9.90
C VAL A 30 -8.69 -9.53 10.17
N ASP A 31 -7.83 -10.54 10.00
CA ASP A 31 -6.40 -10.42 10.30
C ASP A 31 -5.67 -9.56 9.27
N PHE A 32 -6.12 -9.61 8.02
CA PHE A 32 -5.71 -8.65 6.99
C PHE A 32 -6.03 -7.21 7.41
N GLY A 33 -7.26 -6.95 7.86
CA GLY A 33 -7.70 -5.62 8.26
C GLY A 33 -6.93 -5.08 9.46
N LYS A 34 -6.77 -5.89 10.51
CA LYS A 34 -5.91 -5.56 11.67
C LYS A 34 -4.50 -5.25 11.22
N SER A 35 -3.97 -6.09 10.33
CA SER A 35 -2.61 -5.95 9.84
C SER A 35 -2.40 -4.64 9.08
N PHE A 36 -3.26 -4.37 8.10
CA PHE A 36 -3.21 -3.15 7.31
C PHE A 36 -3.30 -1.91 8.20
N ARG A 37 -4.21 -1.89 9.17
CA ARG A 37 -4.38 -0.78 10.11
C ARG A 37 -3.12 -0.49 10.91
N SER A 38 -2.48 -1.51 11.48
CA SER A 38 -1.22 -1.35 12.22
C SER A 38 -0.13 -0.71 11.33
N ARG A 39 -0.02 -1.17 10.09
CA ARG A 39 0.94 -0.65 9.10
C ARG A 39 0.66 0.80 8.72
N ALA A 40 -0.60 1.17 8.52
CA ALA A 40 -1.00 2.55 8.25
C ALA A 40 -0.67 3.52 9.40
N ARG A 41 -0.72 3.03 10.65
CA ARG A 41 -0.38 3.83 11.83
C ARG A 41 1.12 4.06 11.99
N GLU A 42 1.91 3.02 11.75
CA GLU A 42 3.35 2.96 12.10
C GLU A 42 4.27 3.38 10.94
N THR A 43 3.85 3.11 9.71
CA THR A 43 4.74 3.29 8.55
C THR A 43 5.10 4.76 8.27
N PRO A 44 4.22 5.76 8.44
CA PRO A 44 4.59 7.16 8.20
C PRO A 44 5.80 7.63 9.02
N SER A 45 5.85 7.31 10.32
CA SER A 45 7.01 7.63 11.17
C SER A 45 8.21 6.76 10.84
N PHE A 46 7.98 5.46 10.60
CA PHE A 46 9.04 4.54 10.21
C PHE A 46 9.79 5.00 8.95
N LEU A 47 9.07 5.40 7.88
CA LEU A 47 9.69 5.90 6.65
C LEU A 47 10.51 7.18 6.88
N TYR A 48 10.10 8.02 7.83
CA TYR A 48 10.85 9.21 8.20
C TYR A 48 12.15 8.85 8.93
N GLU A 49 12.12 7.84 9.79
CA GLU A 49 13.25 7.38 10.60
C GLU A 49 14.29 6.58 9.79
N VAL A 50 13.84 5.61 8.98
CA VAL A 50 14.76 4.67 8.29
C VAL A 50 14.99 5.01 6.82
N GLY A 51 14.22 5.94 6.26
CA GLY A 51 14.24 6.31 4.86
C GLY A 51 13.40 5.40 3.95
N LEU A 52 13.11 5.88 2.75
CA LEU A 52 12.16 5.24 1.82
C LEU A 52 12.60 3.84 1.39
N ILE A 53 13.83 3.68 0.91
CA ILE A 53 14.31 2.41 0.34
C ILE A 53 14.36 1.31 1.41
N SER A 54 14.95 1.61 2.57
CA SER A 54 14.98 0.70 3.71
C SER A 54 13.57 0.32 4.16
N GLY A 55 12.66 1.30 4.22
CA GLY A 55 11.29 1.08 4.62
C GLY A 55 10.51 0.20 3.65
N LEU A 56 10.59 0.48 2.34
CA LEU A 56 9.96 -0.35 1.31
C LEU A 56 10.52 -1.78 1.30
N SER A 57 11.84 -1.92 1.44
CA SER A 57 12.52 -3.22 1.49
C SER A 57 12.06 -4.05 2.69
N PHE A 58 11.91 -3.41 3.86
CA PHE A 58 11.35 -4.06 5.05
C PHE A 58 9.91 -4.52 4.83
N ILE A 59 9.04 -3.64 4.31
CA ILE A 59 7.63 -3.98 4.06
C ILE A 59 7.53 -5.11 3.05
N TYR A 60 8.30 -5.05 1.96
CA TYR A 60 8.35 -6.11 0.95
C TYR A 60 8.77 -7.46 1.55
N ALA A 61 9.84 -7.49 2.36
CA ALA A 61 10.27 -8.71 3.04
C ALA A 61 9.19 -9.33 3.97
N LYS A 62 8.20 -8.55 4.41
CA LYS A 62 7.07 -9.01 5.24
C LYS A 62 5.86 -9.47 4.44
N THR A 63 5.88 -9.37 3.11
CA THR A 63 4.78 -9.87 2.27
C THR A 63 4.86 -11.37 2.01
N ASP A 64 5.98 -12.02 2.34
CA ASP A 64 6.25 -13.43 2.05
C ASP A 64 6.04 -13.83 0.57
N ASP A 65 6.34 -12.89 -0.34
CA ASP A 65 6.01 -13.05 -1.76
C ASP A 65 6.84 -14.12 -2.49
N ALA A 66 8.05 -14.41 -1.98
CA ALA A 66 8.94 -15.43 -2.54
C ALA A 66 8.39 -16.86 -2.39
N THR A 67 7.57 -17.11 -1.38
CA THR A 67 7.02 -18.42 -0.99
C THR A 67 5.53 -18.50 -1.29
N GLU A 68 4.75 -17.59 -0.70
CA GLU A 68 3.29 -17.64 -0.71
C GLU A 68 2.66 -16.83 -1.85
N ARG A 69 3.46 -16.01 -2.54
CA ARG A 69 3.01 -15.12 -3.63
C ARG A 69 1.87 -14.19 -3.20
N THR A 70 1.89 -13.77 -1.94
CA THR A 70 0.83 -12.95 -1.32
C THR A 70 0.55 -11.68 -2.12
N TYR A 71 1.59 -11.03 -2.65
CA TYR A 71 1.42 -9.80 -3.41
C TYR A 71 0.76 -10.09 -4.76
N ALA A 72 1.12 -11.19 -5.43
CA ALA A 72 0.45 -11.61 -6.66
C ALA A 72 -1.04 -11.94 -6.43
N ILE A 73 -1.37 -12.61 -5.32
CA ILE A 73 -2.77 -12.89 -4.92
C ILE A 73 -3.54 -11.58 -4.74
N LEU A 74 -2.96 -10.62 -4.03
CA LEU A 74 -3.55 -9.28 -3.85
C LEU A 74 -3.85 -8.63 -5.20
N LEU A 75 -2.90 -8.62 -6.13
CA LEU A 75 -3.10 -8.00 -7.45
C LEU A 75 -4.23 -8.67 -8.25
N ASN A 76 -4.40 -9.98 -8.14
CA ASN A 76 -5.51 -10.70 -8.77
C ASN A 76 -6.85 -10.30 -8.15
N CYS A 77 -6.91 -10.23 -6.82
CA CYS A 77 -8.10 -9.77 -6.09
C CYS A 77 -8.48 -8.33 -6.44
N LEU A 78 -7.50 -7.43 -6.57
CA LEU A 78 -7.74 -6.05 -7.00
C LEU A 78 -8.28 -5.94 -8.43
N LYS A 79 -7.99 -6.93 -9.29
CA LYS A 79 -8.56 -7.05 -10.65
C LYS A 79 -9.93 -7.73 -10.66
N GLY A 80 -10.43 -8.17 -9.51
CA GLY A 80 -11.73 -8.84 -9.36
C GLY A 80 -11.67 -10.36 -9.32
N ASP A 81 -10.49 -10.99 -9.42
CA ASP A 81 -10.34 -12.43 -9.21
C ASP A 81 -10.19 -12.72 -7.70
N THR A 82 -11.32 -13.03 -7.06
CA THR A 82 -11.41 -13.24 -5.61
C THR A 82 -11.27 -14.70 -5.19
N LYS A 83 -10.89 -15.61 -6.10
CA LYS A 83 -10.78 -17.05 -5.81
C LYS A 83 -9.92 -17.35 -4.58
N ASP A 84 -8.81 -16.64 -4.44
CA ASP A 84 -7.83 -16.82 -3.36
C ASP A 84 -7.92 -15.74 -2.27
N LEU A 85 -9.00 -14.95 -2.22
CA LEU A 85 -9.15 -13.81 -1.30
C LEU A 85 -8.94 -14.21 0.17
N LYS A 86 -9.39 -15.40 0.58
CA LYS A 86 -9.21 -15.89 1.95
C LYS A 86 -7.74 -16.09 2.34
N ARG A 87 -6.85 -16.34 1.38
CA ARG A 87 -5.41 -16.46 1.64
C ARG A 87 -4.77 -15.13 2.04
N LEU A 88 -5.42 -14.00 1.75
CA LEU A 88 -4.98 -12.69 2.22
C LEU A 88 -5.28 -12.46 3.70
N ASN A 89 -6.07 -13.31 4.38
CA ASN A 89 -6.38 -13.16 5.81
C ASN A 89 -5.18 -13.50 6.70
N SER A 90 -4.15 -12.66 6.64
CA SER A 90 -2.89 -12.86 7.34
C SER A 90 -2.21 -11.52 7.60
N LYS A 91 -1.11 -11.57 8.37
CA LYS A 91 -0.26 -10.41 8.58
C LYS A 91 0.35 -9.96 7.26
N GLU A 92 0.84 -10.91 6.47
CA GLU A 92 1.50 -10.75 5.18
C GLU A 92 0.57 -10.08 4.17
N GLY A 93 -0.72 -10.45 4.15
CA GLY A 93 -1.73 -9.82 3.30
C GLY A 93 -1.88 -8.33 3.58
N GLY A 94 -1.90 -7.92 4.85
CA GLY A 94 -1.94 -6.50 5.22
C GLY A 94 -0.67 -5.74 4.83
N TYR A 95 0.51 -6.37 4.92
CA TYR A 95 1.76 -5.80 4.40
C TYR A 95 1.72 -5.63 2.88
N ALA A 96 1.22 -6.63 2.15
CA ALA A 96 1.10 -6.59 0.70
C ALA A 96 0.18 -5.45 0.25
N ALA A 97 -0.99 -5.31 0.88
CA ALA A 97 -1.92 -4.23 0.58
C ALA A 97 -1.32 -2.85 0.86
N TYR A 98 -0.62 -2.69 1.99
CA TYR A 98 0.00 -1.42 2.32
C TYR A 98 1.17 -1.08 1.38
N LEU A 99 1.99 -2.06 1.02
CA LEU A 99 3.05 -1.91 0.02
C LEU A 99 2.49 -1.47 -1.33
N HIS A 100 1.38 -2.09 -1.77
CA HIS A 100 0.73 -1.73 -3.02
C HIS A 100 0.33 -0.25 -3.05
N LEU A 101 -0.33 0.24 -2.00
CA LEU A 101 -0.72 1.65 -1.91
C LEU A 101 0.48 2.60 -1.90
N LEU A 102 1.55 2.24 -1.18
CA LEU A 102 2.79 3.01 -1.19
C LEU A 102 3.38 3.12 -2.59
N LEU A 103 3.56 1.98 -3.27
CA LEU A 103 4.16 1.95 -4.61
C LEU A 103 3.27 2.68 -5.63
N LEU A 104 1.95 2.55 -5.50
CA LEU A 104 0.98 3.25 -6.34
C LEU A 104 1.07 4.77 -6.18
N GLU A 105 1.20 5.28 -4.96
CA GLU A 105 1.37 6.71 -4.75
C GLU A 105 2.75 7.19 -5.20
N ILE A 106 3.80 6.42 -4.95
CA ILE A 106 5.15 6.73 -5.44
C ILE A 106 5.16 6.80 -6.97
N SER A 107 4.51 5.87 -7.68
CA SER A 107 4.48 5.89 -9.15
C SER A 107 3.81 7.14 -9.71
N ARG A 108 2.89 7.76 -8.97
CA ARG A 108 2.28 9.05 -9.32
C ARG A 108 3.21 10.24 -9.03
N LEU A 109 4.05 10.13 -8.01
CA LEU A 109 5.02 11.17 -7.65
C LEU A 109 6.24 11.17 -8.58
N VAL A 110 6.64 10.01 -9.11
CA VAL A 110 7.78 9.83 -10.03
C VAL A 110 7.35 9.14 -11.33
N PRO A 111 6.48 9.76 -12.14
CA PRO A 111 5.96 9.14 -13.36
C PRO A 111 7.05 8.82 -14.39
N ASP A 112 8.17 9.53 -14.36
CA ASP A 112 9.35 9.30 -15.19
C ASP A 112 10.02 7.95 -14.96
N LYS A 113 9.82 7.34 -13.78
CA LYS A 113 10.40 6.04 -13.41
C LYS A 113 9.63 4.85 -13.96
N ASN A 114 8.40 5.04 -14.47
CA ASN A 114 7.57 3.99 -15.07
C ASN A 114 7.53 2.70 -14.22
N LEU A 115 7.22 2.83 -12.93
CA LEU A 115 7.27 1.72 -11.98
C LEU A 115 6.28 0.60 -12.35
N ASP A 116 6.75 -0.64 -12.46
CA ASP A 116 5.89 -1.81 -12.65
C ASP A 116 5.38 -2.34 -11.31
N LEU A 117 4.19 -1.90 -10.92
CA LEU A 117 3.56 -2.28 -9.64
C LEU A 117 3.30 -3.79 -9.49
N ARG A 118 3.49 -4.59 -10.55
CA ARG A 118 3.40 -6.07 -10.49
C ARG A 118 4.66 -6.71 -9.91
N ASP A 119 5.78 -5.99 -9.91
CA ASP A 119 7.05 -6.42 -9.36
C ASP A 119 7.58 -5.36 -8.38
N PRO A 120 7.20 -5.46 -7.09
CA PRO A 120 7.65 -4.54 -6.05
C PRO A 120 9.16 -4.42 -5.94
N LEU A 121 9.89 -5.52 -6.15
CA LEU A 121 11.34 -5.52 -6.06
C LEU A 121 11.96 -4.69 -7.18
N SER A 122 11.42 -4.79 -8.39
CA SER A 122 11.83 -3.93 -9.51
C SER A 122 11.53 -2.44 -9.21
N CYS A 123 10.38 -2.14 -8.58
CA CYS A 123 10.04 -0.78 -8.18
C CYS A 123 11.06 -0.23 -7.19
N ILE A 124 11.42 -1.00 -6.16
CA ILE A 124 12.39 -0.57 -5.14
C ILE A 124 13.74 -0.28 -5.79
N LYS A 125 14.22 -1.16 -6.67
CA LYS A 125 15.48 -0.95 -7.42
C LYS A 125 15.44 0.31 -8.29
N ALA A 126 14.31 0.58 -8.96
CA ALA A 126 14.15 1.76 -9.79
C ALA A 126 14.15 3.07 -8.99
N LEU A 127 13.90 3.00 -7.67
CA LEU A 127 13.93 4.12 -6.75
C LEU A 127 15.33 4.37 -6.15
N GLU A 128 16.30 3.49 -6.35
CA GLU A 128 17.67 3.70 -5.89
C GLU A 128 18.30 4.92 -6.56
N GLY A 129 19.02 5.74 -5.77
CA GLY A 129 19.68 6.95 -6.28
C GLY A 129 18.73 8.11 -6.63
N LEU A 130 17.47 8.08 -6.19
CA LEU A 130 16.59 9.24 -6.29
C LEU A 130 17.01 10.32 -5.28
N ASP A 131 17.46 11.47 -5.79
CA ASP A 131 17.79 12.65 -4.98
C ASP A 131 16.55 13.43 -4.48
N ARG A 132 15.34 12.96 -4.82
CA ARG A 132 14.08 13.64 -4.44
C ARG A 132 13.61 13.16 -3.07
N PRO A 133 13.30 14.07 -2.11
CA PRO A 133 12.72 13.69 -0.83
C PRO A 133 11.25 13.29 -1.00
N LEU A 134 11.01 12.02 -1.29
CA LEU A 134 9.66 11.48 -1.52
C LEU A 134 8.84 11.33 -0.24
N VAL A 135 9.48 11.03 0.91
CA VAL A 135 8.77 10.78 2.17
C VAL A 135 7.85 11.96 2.56
N PRO A 136 8.31 13.23 2.59
CA PRO A 136 7.42 14.36 2.87
C PRO A 136 6.24 14.49 1.91
N LEU A 137 6.41 14.10 0.64
CA LEU A 137 5.36 14.16 -0.38
C LEU A 137 4.32 13.05 -0.22
N LEU A 138 4.69 11.92 0.39
CA LEU A 138 3.79 10.81 0.69
C LEU A 138 2.91 11.10 1.91
N ILE A 139 3.38 11.90 2.87
CA ILE A 139 2.71 12.11 4.17
C ILE A 139 1.21 12.47 4.04
N PRO A 140 0.79 13.42 3.18
CA PRO A 140 -0.64 13.75 3.06
C PRO A 140 -1.52 12.56 2.65
N TYR A 141 -1.01 11.71 1.74
CA TYR A 141 -1.69 10.49 1.31
C TYR A 141 -1.72 9.46 2.46
N LEU A 142 -0.57 9.21 3.09
CA LEU A 142 -0.45 8.18 4.12
C LEU A 142 -1.22 8.51 5.40
N LEU A 143 -1.30 9.79 5.79
CA LEU A 143 -2.11 10.23 6.92
C LEU A 143 -3.61 10.03 6.65
N GLU A 144 -4.05 10.19 5.41
CA GLU A 144 -5.45 9.93 5.05
C GLU A 144 -5.75 8.42 5.07
N ILE A 145 -4.87 7.59 4.50
CA ILE A 145 -4.95 6.13 4.63
C ILE A 145 -5.00 5.69 6.11
N LYS A 146 -4.17 6.29 6.96
CA LYS A 146 -4.18 6.04 8.41
C LYS A 146 -5.55 6.33 9.02
N ARG A 147 -6.11 7.52 8.79
CA ARG A 147 -7.42 7.92 9.35
C ARG A 147 -8.53 6.98 8.91
N LEU A 148 -8.57 6.65 7.62
CA LEU A 148 -9.55 5.72 7.05
C LEU A 148 -9.43 4.33 7.67
N ALA A 149 -8.20 3.80 7.78
CA ALA A 149 -7.94 2.50 8.39
C ALA A 149 -8.31 2.47 9.88
N GLU A 150 -7.98 3.51 10.64
CA GLU A 150 -8.33 3.61 12.07
C GLU A 150 -9.84 3.71 12.31
N ALA A 151 -10.57 4.36 11.40
CA ALA A 151 -12.01 4.54 11.50
C ALA A 151 -12.81 3.28 11.10
N THR A 152 -12.28 2.44 10.22
CA THR A 152 -13.07 1.39 9.54
C THR A 152 -12.58 -0.04 9.77
N LEU A 153 -11.32 -0.22 10.18
CA LEU A 153 -10.71 -1.55 10.37
C LEU A 153 -10.49 -1.85 11.87
N PRO A 154 -10.60 -3.12 12.29
CA PRO A 154 -10.41 -3.52 13.68
C PRO A 154 -8.97 -3.27 14.16
N SER A 155 -8.80 -3.00 15.45
CA SER A 155 -7.47 -2.95 16.08
C SER A 155 -6.95 -4.36 16.37
N GLU A 156 -5.63 -4.50 16.47
CA GLU A 156 -5.05 -5.61 17.22
C GLU A 156 -5.55 -5.49 18.67
N GLY A 157 -6.05 -6.60 19.23
CA GLY A 157 -6.57 -6.67 20.60
C GLY A 157 -5.49 -7.10 21.58
#